data_AF-A0A8T5SE08-F1
#
_entry.id   AF-A0A8T5SE08-F1
#
_cell.length_a   1.000
_cell.length_b   1.000
_cell.length_c   1.000
_cell.angle_alpha   90.00
_cell.angle_beta   90.00
_cell.angle_gamma   90.00
#
_symmetry.space_group_name_H-M   'P 1'
#
loop_
_entity.id
_entity.type
_entity.pdbx_description
1 polymer ?
#
loop_
_entity_poly.entity_id
_entity_poly.type
_entity_poly.pdbx_seq_one_letter_code
_entity_poly.pdbx_strand_id
1 'polypeptide(L)'
;MNLETDILIIGGGSAGSLAAIVAKEQNPEAKVLVIEKGEIHRSGSIAMGMDALNIVVQPGLSTPELYLNSALIATDGVLDYKPSYV
;
A
#
# COMPACT_ATOMS: atom_id res chain seq x y z
N MET A 1 5.38 -11.70 -27.27
CA MET A 1 4.60 -10.46 -27.07
C MET A 1 5.43 -9.58 -26.16
N ASN A 2 5.78 -8.36 -26.59
CA ASN A 2 6.55 -7.44 -25.76
C ASN A 2 5.60 -6.33 -25.30
N LEU A 3 5.59 -6.06 -23.99
CA LEU A 3 4.82 -4.98 -23.38
C LEU A 3 5.81 -3.94 -22.87
N GLU A 4 5.59 -2.67 -23.20
CA GLU A 4 6.40 -1.55 -22.75
C GLU A 4 5.55 -0.67 -21.82
N THR A 5 6.15 -0.25 -20.71
CA THR A 5 5.50 0.55 -19.67
C THR A 5 6.55 1.42 -18.99
N ASP A 6 6.15 2.54 -18.39
CA ASP A 6 7.06 3.37 -17.59
C ASP A 6 7.19 2.77 -16.18
N ILE A 7 6.08 2.25 -15.66
CA ILE A 7 6.00 1.63 -14.33
C ILE A 7 5.37 0.25 -14.47
N LEU A 8 6.06 -0.76 -13.93
CA LEU A 8 5.59 -2.15 -13.84
C LEU A 8 5.32 -2.50 -12.38
N ILE A 9 4.10 -2.94 -12.07
CA ILE A 9 3.67 -3.39 -10.75
C ILE A 9 3.37 -4.88 -10.83
N ILE A 10 4.06 -5.67 -10.01
CA ILE A 10 3.88 -7.12 -9.92
C ILE A 10 3.10 -7.42 -8.64
N GLY A 11 1.85 -7.85 -8.80
CA GLY A 11 0.88 -8.05 -7.73
C GLY A 11 -0.19 -6.95 -7.72
N GLY A 12 -1.45 -7.33 -7.91
CA GLY A 12 -2.63 -6.47 -7.95
C GLY A 12 -3.40 -6.38 -6.63
N GLY A 13 -2.86 -6.94 -5.53
CA GLY A 13 -3.43 -6.76 -4.19
C GLY A 13 -3.40 -5.31 -3.71
N SER A 14 -3.77 -5.06 -2.44
CA SER A 14 -3.96 -3.70 -1.90
C SER A 14 -2.78 -2.75 -2.14
N ALA A 15 -1.55 -3.21 -1.88
CA ALA A 15 -0.36 -2.39 -2.08
C ALA A 15 -0.11 -2.05 -3.56
N GLY A 16 -0.23 -3.03 -4.46
CA GLY A 16 0.00 -2.81 -5.89
C GLY A 16 -1.09 -1.98 -6.54
N SER A 17 -2.35 -2.20 -6.17
CA SER A 17 -3.46 -1.35 -6.60
C SER A 17 -3.30 0.09 -6.14
N LEU A 18 -2.91 0.32 -4.87
CA LEU A 18 -2.64 1.67 -4.36
C LEU A 18 -1.45 2.33 -5.07
N ALA A 19 -0.37 1.57 -5.31
CA ALA A 19 0.78 2.07 -6.06
C ALA A 19 0.39 2.49 -7.48
N ALA A 20 -0.48 1.74 -8.15
CA ALA A 20 -0.97 2.07 -9.49
C ALA A 20 -1.80 3.36 -9.48
N ILE A 21 -2.68 3.52 -8.49
CA ILE A 21 -3.49 4.73 -8.30
C ILE A 21 -2.59 5.94 -8.09
N VAL A 22 -1.69 5.88 -7.10
CA VAL A 22 -0.79 6.99 -6.77
C VAL A 22 0.12 7.34 -7.95
N ALA A 23 0.60 6.36 -8.71
CA ALA A 23 1.39 6.61 -9.92
C ALA A 23 0.60 7.42 -10.96
N LYS A 24 -0.68 7.11 -11.17
CA LYS A 24 -1.57 7.84 -12.10
C LYS A 24 -1.98 9.21 -11.56
N GLU A 25 -2.13 9.36 -10.25
CA GLU A 25 -2.41 10.66 -9.62
C GLU A 25 -1.21 11.62 -9.75
N GLN A 26 0.01 11.11 -9.58
CA GLN A 26 1.24 11.90 -9.73
C GLN A 26 1.54 12.24 -11.19
N ASN A 27 1.28 11.30 -12.11
CA ASN A 27 1.45 11.52 -13.54
C ASN A 27 0.34 10.80 -14.35
N PRO A 28 -0.71 11.53 -14.74
CA PRO A 28 -1.80 10.98 -15.55
C PRO A 28 -1.37 10.44 -16.92
N GLU A 29 -0.21 10.83 -17.45
CA GLU A 29 0.30 10.36 -18.74
C GLU A 29 1.20 9.13 -18.62
N ALA A 30 1.64 8.77 -17.41
CA ALA A 30 2.49 7.59 -17.21
C ALA A 30 1.75 6.31 -17.64
N LYS A 31 2.45 5.45 -18.38
CA LYS A 31 2.02 4.09 -18.67
C LYS A 31 2.31 3.23 -17.45
N VAL A 32 1.26 2.73 -16.83
CA VAL A 32 1.32 1.87 -15.64
C VAL A 32 0.74 0.51 -16.02
N LEU A 33 1.53 -0.55 -15.84
CA LEU A 33 1.14 -1.93 -16.09
C LEU A 33 1.11 -2.68 -14.76
N VAL A 34 -0.07 -3.19 -14.39
CA VAL A 34 -0.25 -4.09 -13.25
C VAL A 34 -0.37 -5.51 -13.76
N ILE A 35 0.46 -6.41 -13.24
CA ILE A 35 0.38 -7.85 -13.53
C ILE A 35 -0.05 -8.57 -12.26
N GLU A 36 -1.19 -9.26 -12.33
CA GLU A 36 -1.73 -10.07 -11.24
C GLU A 36 -1.91 -11.51 -11.73
N LYS A 37 -1.50 -12.48 -10.91
CA LYS A 37 -1.63 -13.91 -11.23
C LYS A 37 -3.07 -14.40 -11.04
N GLY A 38 -3.76 -13.86 -10.03
CA GLY A 38 -5.14 -14.17 -9.69
C GLY A 38 -6.16 -13.27 -10.39
N GLU A 39 -7.40 -13.35 -9.93
CA GLU A 39 -8.47 -12.46 -10.36
C GLU A 39 -8.42 -11.19 -9.48
N ILE A 40 -8.24 -10.02 -10.09
CA ILE A 40 -7.85 -8.80 -9.35
C ILE A 40 -8.87 -8.41 -8.27
N HIS A 41 -10.17 -8.61 -8.48
CA HIS A 41 -11.21 -8.27 -7.48
C HIS A 41 -11.18 -9.16 -6.25
N ARG A 42 -10.52 -10.33 -6.32
CA ARG A 42 -10.41 -11.31 -5.22
C ARG A 42 -8.99 -11.83 -4.99
N SER A 43 -7.98 -11.14 -5.50
CA SER A 43 -6.58 -11.52 -5.34
C SER A 43 -6.00 -11.03 -4.01
N GLY A 44 -4.86 -11.61 -3.59
CA GLY A 44 -4.13 -11.17 -2.41
C GLY A 44 -4.73 -11.64 -1.07
N SER A 45 -4.30 -10.98 0.02
CA SER A 45 -4.60 -11.39 1.41
C SER A 45 -6.01 -11.05 1.89
N ILE A 46 -6.72 -10.17 1.17
CA ILE A 46 -8.04 -9.64 1.57
C ILE A 46 -9.16 -10.10 0.63
N ALA A 47 -9.00 -11.27 -0.01
CA ALA A 47 -9.95 -11.81 -0.98
C ALA A 47 -11.39 -11.94 -0.44
N MET A 48 -11.53 -12.15 0.87
CA MET A 48 -12.82 -12.27 1.58
C MET A 48 -13.18 -11.00 2.37
N GLY A 49 -12.42 -9.92 2.21
CA GLY A 49 -12.53 -8.69 2.99
C GLY A 49 -11.73 -8.72 4.30
N MET A 50 -11.84 -7.62 5.03
CA MET A 50 -11.34 -7.46 6.40
C MET A 50 -12.45 -6.85 7.25
N ASP A 51 -12.55 -7.26 8.50
CA ASP A 51 -13.50 -6.76 9.49
C ASP A 51 -13.01 -5.49 10.22
N ALA A 52 -11.70 -5.22 10.18
CA ALA A 52 -11.09 -4.07 10.82
C ALA A 52 -9.92 -3.49 10.01
N LEU A 53 -9.57 -2.24 10.33
CA LEU A 53 -8.33 -1.60 9.91
C LEU A 53 -7.33 -1.65 11.07
N ASN A 54 -6.26 -2.42 10.90
CA ASN A 54 -5.26 -2.61 11.96
C ASN A 54 -4.35 -1.39 12.15
N ILE A 55 -4.22 -0.56 11.13
CA ILE A 55 -3.34 0.61 11.11
C ILE A 55 -4.20 1.81 10.74
N VAL A 56 -4.60 2.58 11.73
CA VAL A 56 -5.42 3.78 11.56
C VAL A 56 -4.96 4.87 12.52
N VAL A 57 -4.82 6.09 11.98
CA VAL A 57 -4.67 7.30 12.77
C VAL A 57 -6.03 7.97 12.81
N GLN A 58 -6.59 8.14 14.00
CA GLN A 58 -7.88 8.79 14.18
C GLN A 58 -7.63 10.26 14.54
N PRO A 59 -8.08 11.22 13.70
CA PRO A 59 -7.89 12.64 13.97
C PRO A 59 -8.45 13.04 15.34
N GLY A 60 -7.64 13.77 16.12
CA GLY A 60 -7.99 14.20 17.48
C GLY A 60 -7.85 13.12 18.57
N LEU A 61 -7.51 11.87 18.20
CA LEU A 61 -7.31 10.77 19.16
C LEU A 61 -5.88 10.19 19.09
N SER A 62 -5.35 9.94 17.90
CA SER A 62 -4.00 9.39 17.70
C SER A 62 -3.25 10.14 16.61
N THR A 63 -1.93 9.95 16.55
CA THR A 63 -1.05 10.55 15.53
C THR A 63 -0.17 9.47 14.85
N PRO A 64 0.38 9.73 13.65
CA PRO A 64 1.31 8.80 13.01
C PRO A 64 2.54 8.48 13.87
N GLU A 65 3.05 9.45 14.62
CA GLU A 65 4.19 9.28 15.53
C GLU A 65 3.85 8.33 16.68
N LEU A 66 2.62 8.40 17.21
CA LEU A 66 2.17 7.49 18.25
C LEU A 66 2.15 6.04 17.75
N TYR A 67 1.70 5.82 16.50
CA TYR A 67 1.72 4.50 15.87
C TYR A 67 3.17 4.00 15.65
N LEU A 68 4.08 4.86 15.20
CA LEU A 68 5.47 4.44 15.00
C LEU A 68 6.18 4.11 16.31
N ASN A 69 5.88 4.85 17.39
CA ASN A 69 6.41 4.54 18.71
C ASN A 69 5.93 3.17 19.20
N SER A 70 4.65 2.82 18.99
CA SER A 70 4.15 1.49 19.37
C SER A 70 4.74 0.39 18.51
N ALA A 71 4.92 0.63 17.20
CA ALA A 71 5.58 -0.31 16.29
C ALA A 71 7.06 -0.53 16.66
N LEU A 72 7.78 0.52 17.06
CA LEU A 72 9.17 0.43 17.52
C LEU A 72 9.30 -0.43 18.78
N ILE A 73 8.38 -0.27 19.73
CA ILE A 73 8.30 -1.11 20.93
C ILE A 73 8.01 -2.56 20.54
N ALA A 74 7.02 -2.79 19.68
CA ALA A 74 6.62 -4.13 19.25
C ALA A 74 7.70 -4.88 18.44
N THR A 75 8.68 -4.15 17.91
CA THR A 75 9.79 -4.68 17.10
C THR A 75 11.12 -4.64 17.85
N ASP A 76 11.11 -4.41 19.18
CA ASP A 76 12.31 -4.33 20.01
C ASP A 76 13.38 -3.34 19.49
N GLY A 77 12.91 -2.22 18.92
CA GLY A 77 13.77 -1.19 18.33
C GLY A 77 14.18 -1.44 16.88
N VAL A 78 13.78 -2.55 16.26
CA VAL A 78 14.14 -2.90 14.87
C VAL A 78 13.04 -2.49 13.91
N LEU A 79 13.03 -1.21 13.54
CA LEU A 79 12.06 -0.62 12.61
C LEU A 79 12.74 0.39 11.69
N ASP A 80 12.66 0.18 10.37
CA ASP A 80 13.15 1.12 9.35
C ASP A 80 11.99 1.87 8.70
N TYR A 81 11.34 2.76 9.45
CA TYR A 81 10.23 3.57 8.94
C TYR A 81 10.21 4.96 9.57
N LYS A 82 9.98 5.98 8.74
CA LYS A 82 9.65 7.34 9.18
C LYS A 82 8.13 7.57 9.09
N PRO A 83 7.57 8.56 9.80
CA PRO A 83 6.18 8.92 9.59
C PRO A 83 5.95 9.25 8.10
N SER A 84 5.01 8.53 7.49
CA SER A 84 4.60 8.82 6.12
C SER A 84 3.49 9.86 6.17
N TYR A 85 3.80 11.08 5.76
CA TYR A 85 2.81 12.11 5.53
C TYR A 85 2.50 12.14 4.04
N VAL A 86 1.21 12.08 3.70
CA VAL A 86 0.72 12.35 2.35
C VAL A 86 0.46 13.85 2.22
#